data_AF-A0A1H8IN63-F1
#
_entry.id   AF-A0A1H8IN63-F1
#
_cell.length_a   1.000
_cell.length_b   1.000
_cell.length_c   1.000
_cell.angle_alpha   90.00
_cell.angle_beta   90.00
_cell.angle_gamma   90.00
#
_symmetry.space_group_name_H-M   'P 1'
#
loop_
_entity.id
_entity.type
_entity.pdbx_description
1 polymer ?
#
loop_
_entity_poly.entity_id
_entity_poly.type
_entity_poly.pdbx_seq_one_letter_code
_entity_poly.pdbx_strand_id
1 'polypeptide(L)' 'MNLDNNAHSVFLLNYHLVLVIKYRRKVFDDNISSRAKEIFEYISPKYNITLQEWNHDEDHVHILFRA' A
#
# COMPACT_ATOMS: atom_id res chain seq x y z
N MET A 1 -10.75 -8.31 17.98
CA MET A 1 -10.74 -7.88 16.56
C MET A 1 -10.90 -6.37 16.58
N ASN A 2 -9.90 -5.61 16.11
CA ASN A 2 -9.96 -4.14 16.09
C ASN A 2 -10.64 -3.69 14.80
N LEU A 3 -11.85 -3.12 14.91
CA LEU A 3 -12.65 -2.63 13.79
C LEU A 3 -12.59 -1.10 13.74
N ASP A 4 -12.59 -0.55 12.54
CA ASP A 4 -12.71 0.90 12.34
C ASP A 4 -14.19 1.30 12.31
N ASN A 5 -14.45 2.58 12.56
CA ASN A 5 -15.80 3.13 12.57
C ASN A 5 -15.85 4.53 11.98
N ASN A 6 -17.03 4.88 11.45
CA ASN A 6 -17.41 6.24 11.09
C ASN A 6 -18.73 6.59 11.79
N ALA A 7 -19.36 7.71 11.45
CA ALA A 7 -20.60 8.17 12.09
C ALA A 7 -21.72 7.11 12.15
N HIS A 8 -21.83 6.23 11.15
CA HIS A 8 -22.94 5.27 11.01
C HIS A 8 -22.50 3.90 10.48
N SER A 9 -21.23 3.52 10.63
CA SER A 9 -20.71 2.25 10.12
C SER A 9 -19.56 1.74 10.98
N VAL A 10 -19.48 0.42 11.09
CA VAL A 10 -18.36 -0.31 11.67
C VAL A 10 -17.84 -1.27 10.60
N PHE A 11 -16.55 -1.23 10.31
CA PHE A 11 -15.99 -1.94 9.17
C PHE A 11 -14.54 -2.37 9.39
N LEU A 12 -14.09 -3.26 8.51
CA LEU A 12 -12.69 -3.68 8.38
C LEU A 12 -12.44 -3.98 6.91
N LEU A 13 -12.18 -2.95 6.11
CA LEU A 13 -11.98 -3.09 4.67
C LEU A 13 -10.48 -3.19 4.38
N ASN A 14 -10.06 -4.33 3.84
CA ASN A 14 -8.69 -4.57 3.42
C ASN A 14 -8.63 -4.67 1.91
N TYR A 15 -7.64 -4.00 1.32
CA TYR A 15 -7.47 -3.92 -0.12
C TYR A 15 -6.10 -4.46 -0.52
N HIS A 16 -6.07 -5.37 -1.48
CA HIS A 16 -4.84 -5.82 -2.13
C HIS A 16 -4.65 -5.05 -3.43
N LEU A 17 -3.73 -4.09 -3.42
CA LEU A 17 -3.39 -3.27 -4.57
C LEU A 17 -2.09 -3.75 -5.19
N VAL A 18 -2.09 -3.97 -6.50
CA VAL A 18 -0.90 -4.32 -7.27
C VAL A 18 -0.65 -3.24 -8.31
N LEU A 19 0.55 -2.65 -8.27
CA LEU A 19 0.98 -1.64 -9.23
C LEU A 19 2.20 -2.17 -9.99
N VAL A 20 2.20 -1.95 -11.30
CA VAL A 20 3.21 -2.49 -12.21
C VAL A 20 4.03 -1.34 -12.78
N ILE A 21 5.33 -1.54 -12.94
CA ILE A 21 6.23 -0.57 -13.55
C ILE A 21 5.87 -0.39 -15.03
N LYS A 22 6.02 0.84 -15.53
CA LYS A 22 5.77 1.15 -16.93
C LYS A 22 6.54 0.19 -17.84
N TYR A 23 5.81 -0.49 -18.73
CA TYR A 23 6.31 -1.55 -19.62
C TYR A 23 6.85 -2.81 -18.93
N ARG A 24 6.51 -3.07 -17.67
CA ARG A 24 7.04 -4.20 -16.87
C ARG A 24 8.56 -4.26 -16.87
N ARG A 25 9.21 -3.09 -16.83
CA ARG A 25 10.66 -3.02 -16.74
C ARG A 25 11.10 -3.57 -15.39
N LYS A 26 12.06 -4.50 -15.42
CA LYS A 26 12.70 -5.13 -14.26
C LYS A 26 13.71 -4.20 -13.61
N VAL A 27 13.24 -3.06 -13.11
CA VAL A 27 14.07 -1.97 -12.56
C VAL A 27 13.70 -1.64 -11.12
N PHE A 28 12.78 -2.39 -10.50
CA PHE A 28 12.29 -2.12 -9.16
C PHE A 28 13.08 -2.93 -8.14
N ASP A 29 14.21 -2.36 -7.71
CA ASP A 29 15.08 -2.94 -6.69
C ASP A 29 14.70 -2.54 -5.26
N ASP A 30 15.41 -3.07 -4.26
CA ASP A 30 15.18 -2.81 -2.84
C ASP A 30 15.30 -1.32 -2.47
N ASN A 31 16.18 -0.57 -3.14
CA ASN A 31 16.38 0.84 -2.87
C ASN A 31 15.19 1.68 -3.36
N ILE A 32 14.73 1.40 -4.58
CA ILE A 32 13.56 2.05 -5.17
C ILE A 32 12.30 1.65 -4.40
N SER A 33 12.18 0.38 -4.02
CA SER A 33 11.09 -0.13 -3.20
C SER A 33 11.02 0.56 -1.84
N SER A 34 12.16 0.68 -1.14
CA SER A 34 12.24 1.37 0.15
C SER A 34 11.78 2.82 0.01
N ARG A 35 12.27 3.53 -1.02
CA ARG A 35 11.86 4.92 -1.26
C ARG A 35 10.37 5.05 -1.62
N ALA A 36 9.83 4.12 -2.41
CA ALA A 36 8.43 4.09 -2.77
C ALA A 36 7.54 3.82 -1.54
N LYS A 37 7.97 2.93 -0.64
CA LYS A 37 7.30 2.65 0.63
C LYS A 37 7.26 3.91 1.52
N GLU A 38 8.37 4.60 1.68
CA GLU A 38 8.42 5.86 2.45
C GLU A 38 7.43 6.90 1.91
N ILE A 39 7.36 7.05 0.58
CA ILE A 39 6.43 7.97 -0.06
C ILE A 39 4.98 7.53 0.20
N PHE A 40 4.70 6.23 0.11
CA PHE A 40 3.37 5.67 0.39
C PHE A 40 2.95 5.92 1.84
N GLU A 41 3.83 5.64 2.80
CA GLU A 41 3.58 5.89 4.23
C GLU A 41 3.42 7.38 4.52
N TYR A 42 4.16 8.26 3.83
CA TYR A 42 4.01 9.71 3.96
C TYR A 42 2.63 10.21 3.48
N ILE A 43 2.10 9.68 2.37
CA ILE A 43 0.79 10.11 1.85
C ILE A 43 -0.40 9.44 2.56
N SER A 44 -0.21 8.26 3.14
CA SER A 44 -1.28 7.43 3.69
C SER A 44 -2.16 8.14 4.75
N PRO A 45 -1.60 8.88 5.73
CA PRO A 45 -2.40 9.58 6.74
C PRO A 45 -3.38 10.60 6.16
N LYS A 46 -3.03 11.24 5.03
CA LYS A 46 -3.89 12.22 4.36
C LYS A 46 -5.18 11.59 3.84
N TYR A 47 -5.17 10.29 3.57
CA TYR A 47 -6.30 9.52 3.04
C TYR A 47 -6.89 8.55 4.07
N ASN A 48 -6.50 8.65 5.35
CA ASN A 48 -6.89 7.71 6.40
C ASN A 48 -6.54 6.24 6.08
N ILE A 49 -5.51 6.02 5.28
CA ILE A 49 -5.03 4.69 4.91
C ILE A 49 -4.03 4.18 5.95
N THR A 50 -4.11 2.90 6.31
CA THR A 50 -3.12 2.22 7.14
C THR A 50 -2.46 1.09 6.35
N LEU A 51 -1.16 1.20 6.08
CA LEU A 51 -0.38 0.13 5.45
C LEU A 51 -0.33 -1.11 6.37
N GLN A 52 -0.64 -2.28 5.82
CA GLN A 52 -0.56 -3.56 6.52
C GLN A 52 0.66 -4.36 6.06
N GLU A 53 0.84 -4.50 4.74
CA GLU A 53 1.97 -5.21 4.15
C GLU A 53 2.46 -4.51 2.88
N TRP A 54 3.77 -4.57 2.67
CA TRP A 54 4.45 -4.05 1.48
C TRP A 54 5.44 -5.09 0.99
N ASN A 55 5.21 -5.60 -0.21
CA ASN A 55 6.08 -6.56 -0.88
C ASN A 55 6.33 -6.11 -2.31
N HIS A 56 7.48 -6.44 -2.87
CA HIS A 56 7.80 -6.12 -4.26
C HIS A 56 8.53 -7.26 -4.96
N ASP A 57 8.50 -7.18 -6.28
CA ASP A 57 9.32 -7.97 -7.19
C ASP A 57 10.02 -7.00 -8.16
N GLU A 58 10.74 -7.51 -9.15
CA GLU A 58 11.57 -6.72 -10.07
C GLU A 58 10.77 -5.69 -10.90
N ASP A 59 9.47 -5.90 -11.12
CA ASP A 59 8.64 -5.10 -12.04
C ASP A 59 7.26 -4.69 -11.49
N HIS A 60 6.95 -5.01 -10.23
CA HIS A 60 5.68 -4.66 -9.60
C HIS A 60 5.77 -4.62 -8.06
N VAL A 61 4.78 -3.98 -7.44
CA VAL A 61 4.62 -3.89 -5.98
C VAL A 61 3.23 -4.38 -5.57
N HIS A 62 3.19 -5.15 -4.48
CA HIS A 62 1.99 -5.59 -3.78
C HIS A 62 1.83 -4.79 -2.48
N ILE A 63 0.68 -4.16 -2.33
CA ILE A 63 0.36 -3.32 -1.18
C ILE A 63 -0.92 -3.87 -0.57
N LEU A 64 -0.84 -4.30 0.69
CA LEU A 64 -2.03 -4.58 1.50
C LEU A 64 -2.25 -3.38 2.41
N PHE A 65 -3.41 -2.76 2.34
CA PHE A 65 -3.76 -1.65 3.22
C PHE A 65 -5.22 -1.69 3.66
N ARG A 66 -5.50 -0.97 4.74
CA ARG A 66 -6.83 -0.78 5.32
C ARG A 66 -7.27 0.67 5.13
N ALA A 67 -8.54 0.87 4.76
CA ALA A 67 -9.16 2.18 4.53
C ALA A 67 -10.65 2.16 4.83
#